data_AF-A0A6I2UXB7-F1
#
_entry.id   AF-A0A6I2UXB7-F1
#
_cell.length_a   1.000
_cell.length_b   1.000
_cell.length_c   1.000
_cell.angle_alpha   90.00
_cell.angle_beta   90.00
_cell.angle_gamma   90.00
#
_symmetry.space_group_name_H-M   'P 1'
#
loop_
_entity.id
_entity.type
_entity.pdbx_description
1 polymer ?
#
loop_
_entity_poly.entity_id
_entity_poly.type
_entity_poly.pdbx_seq_one_letter_code
_entity_poly.pdbx_strand_id
1 'polypeptide(L)'
;MSLFCSFYPLPLWLFALGHGGQKRAATLGLVLASFFFYGYWDVRYVPLLFASISFNYLVGRQLERCNGNRVWLTFGIVVNVLLLGYFKYTDFFLGTVNALAGADMFDLPHIVLLLGISFFTFTQTAYLVDAYRGEARNESFLTYLEFVTIFPHLIAGQSSIKKLLLL
;
A
#
# COMPACT_ATOMS: atom_id res chain seq x y z
N MET A 1 -15.26 15.21 -12.85
CA MET A 1 -14.67 16.38 -12.16
C MET A 1 -15.40 16.82 -10.89
N SER A 2 -16.65 16.39 -10.65
CA SER A 2 -17.47 16.81 -9.50
C SER A 2 -17.23 16.00 -8.20
N LEU A 3 -16.74 14.76 -8.31
CA LEU A 3 -16.49 13.89 -7.14
C LEU A 3 -15.17 14.19 -6.42
N PHE A 4 -14.24 14.89 -7.07
CA PHE A 4 -12.90 15.17 -6.53
C PHE A 4 -12.93 16.15 -5.34
N CYS A 5 -13.83 17.15 -5.37
CA CYS A 5 -13.96 18.13 -4.28
C CYS A 5 -14.73 17.60 -3.06
N SER A 6 -15.59 16.59 -3.22
CA SER A 6 -16.35 16.01 -2.09
C SER A 6 -15.57 14.94 -1.33
N PHE A 7 -14.52 14.37 -1.92
CA PHE A 7 -13.76 13.28 -1.31
C PHE A 7 -12.64 13.77 -0.37
N TYR A 8 -12.06 14.94 -0.61
CA TYR A 8 -10.97 15.50 0.22
C TYR A 8 -11.35 15.75 1.69
N PRO A 9 -12.59 16.19 2.06
CA PRO A 9 -12.92 16.44 3.45
C PRO A 9 -13.32 15.18 4.24
N LEU A 10 -13.71 14.06 3.61
CA LEU A 10 -14.28 12.91 4.34
C LEU A 10 -13.26 12.21 5.28
N PRO A 11 -12.03 11.91 4.83
CA PRO A 11 -11.00 11.33 5.70
C PRO A 11 -10.53 12.32 6.77
N LEU A 12 -10.47 13.62 6.42
CA LEU A 12 -10.12 14.71 7.36
C LEU A 12 -11.18 14.88 8.44
N TRP A 13 -12.46 14.70 8.11
CA TRP A 13 -13.57 14.80 9.06
C TRP A 13 -13.60 13.60 10.01
N LEU A 14 -13.32 12.38 9.51
CA LEU A 14 -13.13 11.19 10.35
C LEU A 14 -11.89 11.30 11.25
N PHE A 15 -10.80 11.88 10.75
CA PHE A 15 -9.60 12.19 11.55
C PHE A 15 -9.89 13.24 12.63
N ALA A 16 -10.64 14.29 12.31
CA ALA A 16 -11.03 15.34 13.25
C ALA A 16 -11.95 14.83 14.38
N LEU A 17 -12.83 13.87 14.09
CA LEU A 17 -13.65 13.19 15.11
C LEU A 17 -12.83 12.25 16.00
N GLY A 18 -11.68 11.76 15.52
CA GLY A 18 -10.75 10.91 16.28
C GLY A 18 -9.88 11.66 17.30
N HIS A 19 -9.86 12.99 17.27
CA HIS A 19 -9.06 13.84 18.16
C HIS A 19 -9.52 13.77 19.64
N GLY A 20 -10.66 13.12 19.93
CA GLY A 20 -11.22 12.87 21.26
C GLY A 20 -10.73 11.57 21.94
N GLY A 21 -9.49 11.12 21.69
CA GLY A 21 -8.84 10.06 22.49
C GLY A 21 -8.94 8.63 21.96
N GLN A 22 -9.49 8.39 20.76
CA GLN A 22 -9.62 7.04 20.18
C GLN A 22 -8.70 6.84 18.97
N LYS A 23 -7.41 6.62 19.24
CA LYS A 23 -6.37 6.36 18.20
C LYS A 23 -6.79 5.28 17.19
N ARG A 24 -7.50 4.23 17.64
CA ARG A 24 -7.99 3.14 16.78
C ARG A 24 -9.02 3.59 15.73
N ALA A 25 -9.91 4.52 16.08
CA ALA A 25 -10.93 5.00 15.14
C ALA A 25 -10.31 5.87 14.04
N ALA A 26 -9.30 6.69 14.39
CA ALA A 26 -8.53 7.47 13.43
C ALA A 26 -7.73 6.56 12.46
N THR A 27 -7.04 5.54 13.00
CA THR A 27 -6.33 4.53 12.21
C THR A 27 -7.27 3.83 11.21
N LEU A 28 -8.43 3.35 11.69
CA LEU A 28 -9.41 2.69 10.83
C LEU A 28 -9.96 3.63 9.75
N GLY A 29 -10.19 4.90 10.07
CA GLY A 29 -10.60 5.92 9.11
C GLY A 29 -9.57 6.13 8.00
N LEU A 30 -8.29 6.19 8.34
CA LEU A 30 -7.19 6.35 7.37
C LEU A 30 -7.04 5.13 6.46
N VAL A 31 -7.13 3.92 7.02
CA VAL A 31 -7.12 2.68 6.25
C VAL A 31 -8.30 2.65 5.28
N LEU A 32 -9.51 2.89 5.76
CA LEU A 32 -10.72 2.89 4.93
C LEU A 32 -10.65 3.95 3.82
N ALA A 33 -10.16 5.15 4.12
CA ALA A 33 -9.97 6.21 3.14
C ALA A 33 -8.97 5.79 2.05
N SER A 34 -7.90 5.10 2.42
CA SER A 34 -6.88 4.62 1.49
C SER A 34 -7.43 3.51 0.60
N PHE A 35 -8.13 2.52 1.18
CA PHE A 35 -8.81 1.48 0.41
C PHE A 35 -9.86 2.05 -0.54
N PHE A 36 -10.62 3.05 -0.11
CA PHE A 36 -11.59 3.74 -0.96
C PHE A 36 -10.90 4.52 -2.09
N PHE A 37 -9.78 5.20 -1.82
CA PHE A 37 -8.99 5.87 -2.85
C PHE A 37 -8.51 4.87 -3.92
N TYR A 38 -7.97 3.72 -3.51
CA TYR A 38 -7.59 2.67 -4.45
C TYR A 38 -8.79 2.09 -5.23
N GLY A 39 -9.91 1.85 -4.55
CA GLY A 39 -11.13 1.32 -5.17
C GLY A 39 -11.83 2.31 -6.11
N TYR A 40 -11.63 3.62 -5.92
CA TYR A 40 -12.12 4.67 -6.81
C TYR A 40 -11.44 4.63 -8.18
N TRP A 41 -10.15 4.29 -8.21
CA TRP A 41 -9.42 4.12 -9.47
C TRP A 41 -9.81 2.81 -10.16
N ASP A 42 -9.66 1.68 -9.46
CA ASP A 42 -10.13 0.39 -9.94
C ASP A 42 -10.32 -0.58 -8.76
N VAL A 43 -11.58 -1.03 -8.59
CA VAL A 43 -11.99 -1.92 -7.50
C VAL A 43 -11.28 -3.28 -7.51
N ARG A 44 -10.78 -3.74 -8.66
CA ARG A 44 -10.09 -5.04 -8.81
C ARG A 44 -8.77 -5.09 -8.03
N TYR A 45 -8.18 -3.94 -7.74
CA TYR A 45 -6.89 -3.83 -7.04
C TYR A 45 -7.03 -3.78 -5.51
N VAL A 46 -8.22 -3.50 -4.99
CA VAL A 46 -8.49 -3.48 -3.55
C VAL A 46 -8.25 -4.86 -2.90
N PRO A 47 -8.83 -5.96 -3.43
CA PRO A 47 -8.56 -7.30 -2.90
C PRO A 47 -7.08 -7.68 -3.01
N LEU A 48 -6.43 -7.29 -4.10
CA LEU A 48 -5.01 -7.55 -4.35
C LEU A 48 -4.13 -6.85 -3.30
N LEU A 49 -4.41 -5.57 -3.02
CA LEU A 49 -3.68 -4.79 -2.02
C LEU A 49 -3.88 -5.38 -0.62
N PHE A 50 -5.12 -5.73 -0.26
CA PHE A 50 -5.41 -6.40 1.01
C PHE A 50 -4.70 -7.76 1.12
N ALA A 51 -4.69 -8.55 0.05
CA ALA A 51 -4.00 -9.82 -0.01
C ALA A 51 -2.49 -9.65 0.15
N SER A 52 -1.86 -8.68 -0.53
CA SER A 52 -0.43 -8.42 -0.41
C SER A 52 -0.03 -7.99 1.00
N ILE A 53 -0.84 -7.13 1.64
CA ILE A 53 -0.63 -6.71 3.04
C ILE A 53 -0.75 -7.92 3.98
N SER A 54 -1.81 -8.70 3.83
CA SER A 54 -2.04 -9.88 4.66
C SER A 54 -0.90 -10.89 4.52
N PHE A 55 -0.46 -11.14 3.28
CA PHE A 55 0.66 -12.01 2.98
C PHE A 55 1.96 -11.54 3.64
N ASN A 56 2.35 -10.28 3.44
CA ASN A 56 3.58 -9.74 4.01
C ASN A 56 3.56 -9.70 5.54
N TYR A 57 2.41 -9.41 6.14
CA TYR A 57 2.24 -9.49 7.59
C TYR A 57 2.47 -10.92 8.12
N LEU A 58 1.91 -11.93 7.45
CA LEU A 58 2.10 -13.33 7.84
C LEU A 58 3.56 -13.77 7.69
N VAL A 59 4.22 -13.38 6.60
CA VAL A 59 5.64 -13.68 6.38
C VAL A 59 6.50 -12.99 7.43
N GLY A 60 6.26 -11.71 7.73
CA GLY A 60 6.97 -10.96 8.77
C GLY A 60 6.84 -11.61 10.14
N ARG A 61 5.62 -12.01 10.53
CA ARG A 61 5.35 -12.72 11.79
C ARG A 61 6.03 -14.09 11.85
N GLN A 62 6.11 -14.79 10.72
CA GLN A 62 6.83 -16.06 10.64
C GLN A 62 8.35 -15.87 10.74
N LEU A 63 8.86 -14.77 10.20
CA LEU A 63 10.25 -14.34 10.31
C LEU A 63 10.64 -14.11 11.78
N GLU A 64 9.78 -13.43 12.53
CA GLU A 64 9.96 -13.23 13.98
C GLU A 64 9.96 -14.55 14.75
N ARG A 65 9.04 -15.47 14.43
CA ARG A 65 8.95 -16.79 15.07
C ARG A 65 10.17 -17.67 14.80
N CYS A 66 10.75 -17.56 13.61
CA CYS A 66 11.90 -18.36 13.19
C CYS A 66 13.24 -17.65 13.42
N ASN A 67 13.29 -16.59 14.24
CA ASN A 67 14.49 -15.79 14.51
C ASN A 67 15.23 -15.34 13.24
N GLY A 68 14.50 -14.76 12.27
CA GLY A 68 15.11 -14.21 11.06
C GLY A 68 15.58 -15.28 10.06
N ASN A 69 14.73 -16.26 9.76
CA ASN A 69 15.07 -17.28 8.75
C ASN A 69 15.14 -16.66 7.34
N ARG A 70 16.31 -16.76 6.70
CA ARG A 70 16.57 -16.22 5.35
C ARG A 70 15.62 -16.74 4.28
N VAL A 71 15.12 -17.97 4.39
CA VAL A 71 14.21 -18.56 3.40
C VAL A 71 12.90 -17.77 3.33
N TRP A 72 12.34 -17.42 4.49
CA TRP A 72 11.09 -16.65 4.56
C TRP A 72 11.28 -15.21 4.08
N LEU A 73 12.44 -14.60 4.35
CA LEU A 73 12.79 -13.28 3.81
C LEU A 73 12.87 -13.33 2.28
N THR A 74 13.65 -14.24 1.73
CA THR A 74 13.80 -14.38 0.27
C THR A 74 12.46 -14.68 -0.39
N PHE A 75 11.66 -15.57 0.19
CA PHE A 75 10.32 -15.86 -0.32
C PHE A 75 9.42 -14.62 -0.36
N GLY A 76 9.36 -13.85 0.72
CA GLY A 76 8.57 -12.61 0.77
C GLY A 76 9.07 -11.56 -0.23
N ILE A 77 10.38 -11.34 -0.32
CA ILE A 77 10.97 -10.39 -1.28
C ILE A 77 10.67 -10.82 -2.72
N VAL A 78 10.84 -12.11 -3.05
CA VAL A 78 10.57 -12.63 -4.40
C VAL A 78 9.11 -12.40 -4.77
N VAL A 79 8.15 -12.67 -3.87
CA VAL A 79 6.73 -12.42 -4.14
C VAL A 79 6.44 -10.94 -4.37
N ASN A 80 7.00 -10.04 -3.56
CA ASN A 80 6.87 -8.59 -3.75
C ASN A 80 7.45 -8.14 -5.10
N VAL A 81 8.64 -8.60 -5.46
CA VAL A 81 9.30 -8.25 -6.74
C VAL A 81 8.53 -8.82 -7.94
N LEU A 82 8.00 -10.04 -7.84
CA LEU A 82 7.16 -10.62 -8.88
C LEU A 82 5.87 -9.82 -9.08
N LEU A 83 5.24 -9.39 -7.98
CA LEU A 83 4.05 -8.53 -8.04
C LEU A 83 4.37 -7.18 -8.70
N LEU A 84 5.50 -6.55 -8.34
CA LEU A 84 5.95 -5.31 -8.96
C LEU A 84 6.25 -5.50 -10.46
N GLY A 85 6.93 -6.59 -10.80
CA GLY A 85 7.22 -6.97 -12.18
C GLY A 85 5.94 -7.17 -12.98
N TYR A 86 4.97 -7.89 -12.43
CA TYR A 86 3.67 -8.09 -13.07
C TYR A 86 3.05 -6.76 -13.48
N PHE A 87 2.91 -5.79 -12.56
CA PHE A 87 2.30 -4.50 -12.90
C PHE A 87 3.13 -3.64 -13.84
N LYS A 88 4.46 -3.65 -13.71
CA LYS A 88 5.35 -2.86 -14.57
C LYS A 88 5.40 -3.38 -16.01
N TYR A 89 5.29 -4.69 -16.20
CA TYR A 89 5.33 -5.32 -17.53
C TYR A 89 3.94 -5.56 -18.12
N THR A 90 2.86 -5.44 -17.34
CA THR A 90 1.48 -5.57 -17.84
C THR A 90 1.22 -4.57 -18.97
N ASP A 91 1.67 -3.31 -18.88
CA ASP A 91 1.55 -2.34 -19.96
C ASP A 91 2.18 -2.81 -21.29
N PHE A 92 3.39 -3.39 -21.21
CA PHE A 92 4.10 -3.89 -22.39
C PHE A 92 3.41 -5.13 -22.98
N PHE A 93 2.96 -6.06 -22.14
CA PHE A 93 2.24 -7.26 -22.58
C PHE A 93 0.89 -6.90 -23.20
N LEU A 94 0.09 -6.06 -22.55
CA LEU A 94 -1.20 -5.62 -23.07
C LEU A 94 -1.03 -4.79 -24.34
N GLY A 95 -0.03 -3.92 -24.42
CA GLY A 95 0.29 -3.18 -25.64
C GLY A 95 0.68 -4.09 -26.81
N THR A 96 1.46 -5.14 -26.55
CA THR A 96 1.84 -6.13 -27.57
C THR A 96 0.64 -6.96 -28.03
N VAL A 97 -0.22 -7.38 -27.09
CA VAL A 97 -1.46 -8.12 -27.39
C VAL A 97 -2.45 -7.26 -28.16
N ASN A 98 -2.68 -6.01 -27.77
CA ASN A 98 -3.55 -5.08 -28.50
C ASN A 98 -3.02 -4.82 -29.92
N ALA A 99 -1.70 -4.66 -30.08
CA ALA A 99 -1.07 -4.48 -31.39
C ALA A 99 -1.21 -5.71 -32.30
N LEU A 100 -1.15 -6.93 -31.74
CA LEU A 100 -1.33 -8.19 -32.47
C LEU A 100 -2.80 -8.52 -32.74
N ALA A 101 -3.71 -8.18 -31.81
CA ALA A 101 -5.14 -8.45 -31.90
C ALA A 101 -5.90 -7.41 -32.72
N GLY A 102 -5.29 -6.27 -33.05
CA GLY A 102 -5.88 -5.21 -33.87
C GLY A 102 -7.07 -4.50 -33.22
N ALA A 103 -7.26 -4.68 -31.91
CA ALA A 103 -8.35 -4.11 -31.13
C ALA A 103 -7.83 -3.72 -29.74
N ASP A 104 -8.23 -2.53 -29.28
CA ASP A 104 -8.01 -2.04 -27.91
C ASP A 104 -8.91 -2.82 -26.93
N MET A 105 -8.71 -4.13 -26.82
CA MET A 105 -9.54 -4.98 -25.95
C MET A 105 -9.17 -4.85 -24.46
N PHE A 106 -7.97 -4.37 -24.16
CA PHE A 106 -7.47 -4.25 -22.79
C PHE A 106 -7.08 -2.81 -22.47
N ASP A 107 -7.68 -2.26 -21.41
CA ASP A 107 -7.31 -0.97 -20.83
C ASP A 107 -5.90 -1.04 -20.23
N LEU A 108 -5.06 -0.05 -20.54
CA LEU A 108 -3.76 0.09 -19.91
C LEU A 108 -3.91 0.52 -18.46
N PRO A 109 -3.16 -0.09 -17.51
CA PRO A 109 -3.18 0.31 -16.12
C PRO A 109 -2.73 1.76 -15.92
N HIS A 110 -3.44 2.49 -15.05
CA HIS A 110 -3.19 3.91 -14.84
C HIS A 110 -1.85 4.20 -14.12
N ILE A 111 -1.12 5.23 -14.57
CA ILE A 111 0.20 5.64 -14.04
C ILE A 111 0.17 5.89 -12.52
N VAL A 112 -0.90 6.52 -12.01
CA VAL A 112 -1.07 6.80 -10.57
C VAL A 112 -1.18 5.51 -9.75
N LEU A 113 -1.81 4.48 -10.31
CA LEU A 113 -1.97 3.19 -9.67
C LEU A 113 -0.64 2.40 -9.65
N LEU A 114 0.11 2.42 -10.76
CA LEU A 114 1.46 1.85 -10.83
C LEU A 114 2.41 2.48 -9.79
N LEU A 115 2.29 3.78 -9.57
CA LEU A 115 3.06 4.49 -8.54
C LEU A 115 2.70 4.00 -7.13
N GLY A 116 1.41 3.82 -6.84
CA GLY A 116 0.94 3.25 -5.57
C GLY A 116 1.41 1.83 -5.32
N ILE A 117 1.39 1.00 -6.37
CA ILE A 117 1.85 -0.38 -6.30
C ILE A 117 3.34 -0.45 -5.94
N SER A 118 4.15 0.38 -6.59
CA SER A 118 5.58 0.47 -6.32
C SER A 118 5.86 0.87 -4.88
N PHE A 119 5.18 1.92 -4.39
CA PHE A 119 5.42 2.43 -3.05
C PHE A 119 5.03 1.42 -1.97
N PHE A 120 3.83 0.83 -2.05
CA PHE A 120 3.44 -0.18 -1.06
C PHE A 120 4.40 -1.37 -1.10
N THR A 121 4.83 -1.80 -2.28
CA THR A 121 5.73 -2.97 -2.42
C THR A 121 7.08 -2.70 -1.76
N PHE A 122 7.64 -1.50 -1.93
CA PHE A 122 8.87 -1.10 -1.23
C PHE A 122 8.68 -1.03 0.28
N THR A 123 7.53 -0.54 0.74
CA THR A 123 7.19 -0.42 2.16
C THR A 123 7.06 -1.81 2.81
N GLN A 124 6.40 -2.74 2.12
CA GLN A 124 6.27 -4.14 2.53
C GLN A 124 7.63 -4.87 2.55
N THR A 125 8.48 -4.60 1.56
CA THR A 125 9.84 -5.15 1.48
C THR A 125 10.71 -4.64 2.62
N ALA A 126 10.67 -3.33 2.92
CA ALA A 126 11.38 -2.74 4.05
C ALA A 126 10.93 -3.39 5.38
N TYR A 127 9.62 -3.54 5.58
CA TYR A 127 9.07 -4.23 6.75
C TYR A 127 9.61 -5.67 6.90
N LEU A 128 9.70 -6.45 5.82
CA LEU A 128 10.28 -7.80 5.89
C LEU A 128 11.76 -7.78 6.28
N VAL A 129 12.52 -6.80 5.81
CA VAL A 129 13.94 -6.64 6.18
C VAL A 129 14.07 -6.27 7.66
N ASP A 130 13.21 -5.37 8.15
CA ASP A 130 13.20 -4.96 9.55
C ASP A 130 12.76 -6.11 10.47
N ALA A 131 11.78 -6.92 10.03
CA ALA A 131 11.36 -8.14 10.72
C ALA A 131 12.48 -9.20 10.74
N TYR A 132 13.27 -9.31 9.67
CA TYR A 132 14.44 -10.19 9.62
C TYR A 132 15.54 -9.77 10.60
N ARG A 133 15.73 -8.45 10.77
CA ARG A 133 16.69 -7.88 11.73
C ARG A 133 16.20 -7.91 13.18
N GLY A 134 14.93 -8.24 13.41
CA GLY A 134 14.30 -8.20 14.72
C GLY A 134 13.95 -6.80 15.22
N GLU A 135 13.98 -5.80 14.33
CA GLU A 135 13.68 -4.40 14.61
C GLU A 135 12.16 -4.12 14.57
N ALA A 136 11.38 -4.91 13.81
CA ALA A 136 9.93 -4.73 13.63
C ALA A 136 9.04 -5.39 14.72
N ARG A 137 9.61 -5.76 15.87
CA ARG A 137 9.00 -6.70 16.83
C ARG A 137 7.72 -6.13 17.47
N ASN A 138 6.61 -6.88 17.38
CA ASN A 138 5.29 -6.64 18.02
C ASN A 138 4.36 -5.59 17.37
N GLU A 139 4.40 -5.39 16.06
CA GLU A 139 3.39 -4.56 15.41
C GLU A 139 2.04 -5.27 15.26
N SER A 140 0.98 -4.60 15.71
CA SER A 140 -0.39 -5.09 15.51
C SER A 140 -0.75 -5.05 14.02
N PHE A 141 -1.58 -5.99 13.54
CA PHE A 141 -2.00 -6.00 12.13
C PHE A 141 -2.58 -4.65 11.69
N LEU A 142 -3.31 -3.98 12.58
CA LEU A 142 -3.86 -2.64 12.35
C LEU A 142 -2.78 -1.58 12.19
N THR A 143 -1.73 -1.59 13.02
CA THR A 143 -0.59 -0.65 12.90
C THR A 143 0.16 -0.87 11.58
N TYR A 144 0.37 -2.14 11.21
CA TYR A 144 1.00 -2.49 9.93
C TYR A 144 0.14 -2.07 8.73
N LEU A 145 -1.17 -2.32 8.80
CA LEU A 145 -2.13 -1.93 7.78
C LEU A 145 -2.15 -0.41 7.59
N GLU A 146 -2.12 0.36 8.68
CA GLU A 146 -2.00 1.81 8.65
C GLU A 146 -0.70 2.26 7.97
N PHE A 147 0.43 1.71 8.38
CA PHE A 147 1.75 2.05 7.82
C PHE A 147 1.82 1.83 6.31
N VAL A 148 1.32 0.70 5.81
CA VAL A 148 1.34 0.39 4.38
C VAL A 148 0.31 1.22 3.59
N THR A 149 -0.81 1.59 4.21
CA THR A 149 -1.91 2.28 3.53
C THR A 149 -1.84 3.80 3.56
N ILE A 150 -0.99 4.42 4.41
CA ILE A 150 -0.77 5.88 4.48
C ILE A 150 -0.29 6.54 3.16
N PHE A 151 -0.06 5.76 2.10
CA PHE A 151 0.35 6.21 0.78
C PHE A 151 -0.30 7.51 0.25
N PRO A 152 -1.62 7.76 0.36
CA PRO A 152 -2.22 9.02 -0.10
C PRO A 152 -1.58 10.26 0.53
N HIS A 153 -1.15 10.14 1.79
CA HIS A 153 -0.54 11.24 2.55
C HIS A 153 0.89 11.56 2.06
N LEU A 154 1.59 10.58 1.49
CA LEU A 154 2.96 10.76 0.98
C LEU A 154 2.99 11.41 -0.41
N ILE A 155 2.00 11.12 -1.26
CA ILE A 155 1.79 11.85 -2.52
C ILE A 155 1.36 13.30 -2.25
N ALA A 156 0.57 13.54 -1.20
CA ALA A 156 0.11 14.87 -0.81
C ALA A 156 1.22 15.79 -0.26
N GLY A 157 2.43 15.27 -0.06
CA GLY A 157 3.64 16.08 0.16
C GLY A 157 4.32 15.84 1.50
N GLN A 158 5.45 15.13 1.46
CA GLN A 158 6.50 15.21 2.49
C GLN A 158 7.27 16.55 2.47
N SER A 159 6.57 17.69 2.41
CA SER A 159 7.21 19.00 2.54
C SER A 159 6.98 19.68 3.89
N SER A 160 6.11 19.16 4.78
CA SER A 160 5.75 19.89 6.02
C SER A 160 5.76 19.10 7.34
N ILE A 161 6.31 17.88 7.40
CA ILE A 161 6.37 17.13 8.68
C ILE A 161 7.73 17.25 9.39
N LYS A 162 8.77 17.80 8.73
CA LYS A 162 10.07 18.04 9.39
C LYS A 162 10.18 19.38 10.13
N LYS A 163 9.18 20.28 10.07
CA LYS A 163 9.30 21.64 10.65
C LYS A 163 8.47 21.92 11.91
N LEU A 164 7.71 20.94 12.42
CA LEU A 164 6.85 21.09 13.60
C LEU A 164 7.28 20.29 14.84
N LEU A 165 8.41 19.58 14.77
CA LEU A 165 9.04 18.89 15.91
C LEU A 165 10.28 19.62 16.46
N LEU A 166 10.58 20.82 15.96
CA LEU A 166 11.68 21.69 16.41
C LEU A 166 11.21 23.12 16.76
N LEU A 167 9.94 23.28 17.12
CA LEU A 167 9.38 24.46 17.80
C LEU A 167 8.54 23.98 18.98
#